data_AF-A0A3R7ELI1-F1
#
_entry.id   AF-A0A3R7ELI1-F1
#
_cell.length_a   1.000
_cell.length_b   1.000
_cell.length_c   1.000
_cell.angle_alpha   90.00
_cell.angle_beta   90.00
_cell.angle_gamma   90.00
#
_symmetry.space_group_name_H-M   'P 1'
#
loop_
_entity.id
_entity.type
_entity.pdbx_description
1 polymer ?
#
loop_
_entity_poly.entity_id
_entity_poly.type
_entity_poly.pdbx_seq_one_letter_code
_entity_poly.pdbx_strand_id
1 'polypeptide(L)'
;MNRRRWTRPSAKDAAAVSSIAVAATKGMESVKKKSKDRAIVKLHVHGLEFHGGEELVLNVDALKPDLTFPDDDAYVMEIFTPNCTEDSRQHLLMDVPSPDELKAKKPVKGKMQLSLLKDTAAQFNLQLLQDVMVRFIEKHAVEVDFVEVSLKDQFLSRRDLFYLQRNLVGKALYVGKMVRMHGARVQVMELVHENEAVVTGVVTAKTRFVFRSKSSRIFWLVQISPEMWDMVRPTHVTL
;
A
#
# COMPACT_ATOMS: atom_id res chain seq x y z
N MET A 1 7.54 -63.31 4.33
CA MET A 1 6.06 -63.42 4.49
C MET A 1 5.64 -62.74 5.78
N ASN A 2 4.88 -61.64 5.70
CA ASN A 2 4.01 -61.13 6.76
C ASN A 2 3.14 -60.00 6.17
N ARG A 3 1.93 -60.33 5.71
CA ARG A 3 0.95 -59.33 5.26
C ARG A 3 0.22 -58.78 6.49
N ARG A 4 0.51 -57.54 6.88
CA ARG A 4 -0.25 -56.86 7.94
C ARG A 4 -1.66 -56.57 7.39
N ARG A 5 -2.66 -57.17 8.04
CA ARG A 5 -4.08 -56.99 7.76
C ARG A 5 -4.51 -55.60 8.25
N TRP A 6 -4.99 -54.76 7.33
CA TRP A 6 -5.60 -53.48 7.64
C TRP A 6 -6.94 -53.71 8.34
N THR A 7 -7.11 -53.24 9.57
CA THR A 7 -8.40 -53.26 10.29
C THR A 7 -8.93 -51.84 10.38
N ARG A 8 -10.23 -51.65 10.09
CA ARG A 8 -10.89 -50.34 10.20
C ARG A 8 -10.86 -49.85 11.66
N PRO A 9 -10.62 -48.55 11.91
CA PRO A 9 -10.69 -47.99 13.25
C PRO A 9 -12.11 -48.07 13.82
N SER A 10 -12.20 -48.30 15.13
CA SER A 10 -13.46 -48.50 15.86
C SER A 10 -14.10 -47.15 16.21
N ALA A 11 -15.42 -47.11 16.33
CA ALA A 11 -16.18 -45.91 16.71
C ALA A 11 -15.73 -45.26 18.03
N LYS A 12 -15.07 -46.02 18.92
CA LYS A 12 -14.47 -45.50 20.16
C LYS A 12 -13.24 -44.62 19.91
N ASP A 13 -12.44 -44.92 18.87
CA ASP A 13 -11.25 -44.14 18.50
C ASP A 13 -11.64 -42.82 17.81
N ALA A 14 -12.73 -42.81 17.05
CA ALA A 14 -13.28 -41.59 16.45
C ALA A 14 -13.83 -40.60 17.49
N ALA A 15 -14.43 -41.12 18.59
CA ALA A 15 -14.93 -40.27 19.68
C ALA A 15 -13.80 -39.57 20.45
N ALA A 16 -12.66 -40.23 20.66
CA ALA A 16 -11.50 -39.64 21.33
C ALA A 16 -10.87 -38.48 20.54
N VAL A 17 -10.92 -38.52 19.20
CA VAL A 17 -10.46 -37.41 18.34
C VAL A 17 -11.43 -36.23 18.39
N SER A 18 -12.74 -36.49 18.55
CA SER A 18 -13.75 -35.43 18.69
C SER A 18 -13.69 -34.68 20.02
N SER A 19 -13.36 -35.36 21.14
CA SER A 19 -13.26 -34.70 22.45
C SER A 19 -12.02 -33.84 22.60
N ILE A 20 -10.93 -34.16 21.89
CA ILE A 20 -9.72 -33.31 21.80
C ILE A 20 -10.01 -32.06 20.94
N ALA A 21 -10.81 -32.18 19.88
CA ALA A 21 -11.21 -31.05 19.05
C ALA A 21 -12.16 -30.06 19.77
N VAL A 22 -12.99 -30.54 20.70
CA VAL A 22 -13.92 -29.68 21.46
C VAL A 22 -13.25 -28.98 22.65
N ALA A 23 -12.16 -29.53 23.20
CA ALA A 23 -11.38 -28.85 24.24
C ALA A 23 -10.51 -27.70 23.69
N ALA A 24 -10.17 -27.72 22.39
CA ALA A 24 -9.39 -26.67 21.73
C ALA A 24 -10.19 -25.44 21.30
N THR A 25 -11.51 -25.41 21.52
CA THR A 25 -12.40 -24.29 21.13
C THR A 25 -12.90 -23.44 22.30
N LYS A 26 -12.40 -23.66 23.52
CA LYS A 26 -12.58 -22.77 24.66
C LYS A 26 -11.25 -22.13 25.04
N GLY A 27 -10.92 -21.02 24.37
CA GLY A 27 -9.70 -20.28 24.70
C GLY A 27 -9.24 -19.31 23.63
N MET A 28 -10.14 -18.54 23.01
CA MET A 28 -9.72 -17.32 22.31
C MET A 28 -10.87 -16.30 22.29
N GLU A 29 -11.39 -15.97 23.47
CA GLU A 29 -11.93 -14.62 23.65
C GLU A 29 -10.73 -13.67 23.64
N SER A 30 -10.51 -13.02 22.50
CA SER A 30 -9.51 -11.96 22.38
C SER A 30 -9.85 -10.88 23.41
N VAL A 31 -9.03 -10.83 24.46
CA VAL A 31 -8.99 -9.73 25.42
C VAL A 31 -8.81 -8.44 24.62
N LYS A 32 -9.89 -7.68 24.42
CA LYS A 32 -9.81 -6.31 23.90
C LYS A 32 -9.13 -5.45 24.97
N LYS A 33 -7.80 -5.47 24.99
CA LYS A 33 -7.02 -4.37 25.57
C LYS A 33 -7.48 -3.12 24.81
N LYS A 34 -8.11 -2.18 25.51
CA LYS A 34 -8.31 -0.82 24.99
C LYS A 34 -6.92 -0.18 24.86
N SER A 35 -6.25 -0.52 23.76
CA SER A 35 -5.05 0.14 23.30
C SER A 35 -5.42 1.54 22.84
N LYS A 36 -4.64 2.55 23.23
CA LYS A 36 -4.73 3.88 22.63
C LYS A 36 -4.13 3.77 21.23
N ASP A 37 -4.97 3.44 20.25
CA ASP A 37 -4.55 3.31 18.84
C ASP A 37 -4.42 4.66 18.13
N ARG A 38 -4.66 5.76 18.85
CA ARG A 38 -4.65 7.13 18.32
C ARG A 38 -3.77 8.01 19.19
N ALA A 39 -2.86 8.72 18.55
CA ALA A 39 -2.00 9.73 19.16
C ALA A 39 -2.06 11.02 18.36
N ILE A 40 -1.99 12.15 19.06
CA ILE A 40 -1.79 13.46 18.43
C ILE A 40 -0.30 13.76 18.53
N VAL A 41 0.32 13.98 17.38
CA VAL A 41 1.77 14.10 17.23
C VAL A 41 2.07 15.39 16.49
N LYS A 42 3.13 16.08 16.90
CA LYS A 42 3.64 17.25 16.16
C LYS A 42 4.41 16.80 14.94
N LEU A 43 3.92 17.20 13.77
CA LEU A 43 4.56 16.87 12.50
C LEU A 43 5.77 17.76 12.25
N HIS A 44 6.90 17.14 11.94
CA HIS A 44 8.05 17.81 11.34
C HIS A 44 8.09 17.54 9.84
N VAL A 45 8.63 18.49 9.08
CA VAL A 45 8.80 18.38 7.63
C VAL A 45 10.29 18.54 7.32
N HIS A 46 10.86 17.56 6.62
CA HIS A 46 12.28 17.55 6.26
C HIS A 46 12.49 17.60 4.74
N GLY A 47 13.68 18.07 4.34
CA GLY A 47 14.12 18.06 2.94
C GLY A 47 14.89 16.80 2.58
N LEU A 48 15.19 16.61 1.29
CA LEU A 48 15.87 15.42 0.75
C LEU A 48 17.27 15.14 1.38
N GLU A 49 17.90 16.16 1.96
CA GLU A 49 19.19 16.06 2.67
C GLU A 49 19.10 15.22 3.96
N PHE A 50 17.91 15.08 4.52
CA PHE A 50 17.69 14.44 5.81
C PHE A 50 17.52 12.92 5.65
N HIS A 51 18.28 12.13 6.41
CA HIS A 51 18.20 10.67 6.45
C HIS A 51 18.26 9.97 5.07
N GLY A 52 18.96 10.55 4.09
CA GLY A 52 19.08 9.97 2.75
C GLY A 52 17.81 10.08 1.90
N GLY A 53 16.89 10.99 2.27
CA GLY A 53 15.65 11.23 1.54
C GLY A 53 14.57 10.18 1.78
N GLU A 54 14.57 9.53 2.96
CA GLU A 54 13.48 8.65 3.36
C GLU A 54 12.17 9.43 3.50
N GLU A 55 11.06 8.92 2.96
CA GLU A 55 9.78 9.64 2.95
C GLU A 55 9.20 9.85 4.36
N LEU A 56 9.45 8.91 5.27
CA LEU A 56 8.94 8.90 6.64
C LEU A 56 10.07 8.55 7.61
N VAL A 57 10.25 9.38 8.62
CA VAL A 57 11.17 9.15 9.73
C VAL A 57 10.39 9.23 11.03
N LEU A 58 10.42 8.14 11.80
CA LEU A 58 9.76 8.02 13.11
C LEU A 58 10.78 7.87 14.21
N ASN A 59 10.52 8.56 15.33
CA ASN A 59 11.26 8.35 16.57
C ASN A 59 10.41 7.53 17.55
N VAL A 60 10.70 6.24 17.65
CA VAL A 60 9.95 5.30 18.49
C VAL A 60 10.02 5.69 19.96
N ASP A 61 11.14 6.25 20.43
CA ASP A 61 11.31 6.60 21.85
C ASP A 61 10.46 7.81 22.25
N ALA A 62 10.18 8.70 21.29
CA ALA A 62 9.29 9.84 21.51
C ALA A 62 7.81 9.51 21.23
N LEU A 63 7.50 8.42 20.51
CA LEU A 63 6.13 7.95 20.21
C LEU A 63 5.60 6.89 21.18
N LYS A 64 6.47 6.05 21.76
CA LYS A 64 6.12 5.04 22.77
C LYS A 64 5.23 5.51 23.92
N PRO A 65 5.36 6.75 24.46
CA PRO A 65 4.46 7.19 25.54
C PRO A 65 3.01 7.38 25.07
N ASP A 66 2.79 7.68 23.79
CA ASP A 66 1.49 8.09 23.26
C ASP A 66 0.84 6.99 22.40
N LEU A 67 1.61 6.04 21.87
CA LEU A 67 1.15 5.05 20.89
C LEU A 67 1.75 3.66 21.14
N THR A 68 0.88 2.64 21.20
CA THR A 68 1.32 1.23 21.24
C THR A 68 1.43 0.72 19.80
N PHE A 69 2.64 0.42 19.36
CA PHE A 69 2.86 -0.19 18.05
C PHE A 69 2.32 -1.63 18.09
N PRO A 70 1.43 -2.02 17.16
CA PRO A 70 1.07 -3.42 17.00
C PRO A 70 2.28 -4.21 16.50
N ASP A 71 2.49 -5.41 17.05
CA ASP A 71 3.59 -6.31 16.66
C ASP A 71 3.33 -7.01 15.30
N ASP A 72 2.12 -6.90 14.77
CA ASP A 72 1.71 -7.57 13.53
C ASP A 72 1.96 -6.69 12.29
N ASP A 73 2.54 -7.28 11.24
CA ASP A 73 2.70 -6.67 9.90
C ASP A 73 1.36 -6.41 9.18
N ALA A 74 0.23 -6.67 9.83
CA ALA A 74 -1.12 -6.50 9.32
C ALA A 74 -1.62 -5.05 9.39
N TYR A 75 -0.90 -4.14 10.06
CA TYR A 75 -1.33 -2.76 10.26
C TYR A 75 -0.57 -1.76 9.37
N VAL A 76 -1.25 -0.68 9.03
CA VAL A 76 -0.70 0.51 8.36
C VAL A 76 -0.97 1.74 9.20
N MET A 77 -0.09 2.73 9.08
CA MET A 77 -0.21 4.00 9.77
C MET A 77 -1.01 4.98 8.93
N GLU A 78 -2.13 5.44 9.46
CA GLU A 78 -2.93 6.53 8.92
C GLU A 78 -2.53 7.85 9.60
N ILE A 79 -2.23 8.86 8.80
CA ILE A 79 -1.80 10.19 9.21
C ILE A 79 -2.80 11.20 8.64
N PHE A 80 -3.47 11.96 9.50
CA PHE A 80 -4.45 12.95 9.06
C PHE A 80 -4.57 14.13 10.01
N THR A 81 -4.97 15.28 9.47
CA THR A 81 -5.23 16.48 10.26
C THR A 81 -6.56 16.30 11.03
N PRO A 82 -6.66 16.68 12.31
CA PRO A 82 -7.89 16.54 13.09
C PRO A 82 -9.10 17.30 12.49
N ASN A 83 -8.86 18.30 11.64
CA ASN A 83 -9.88 19.07 10.94
C ASN A 83 -10.51 18.33 9.73
N CYS A 84 -9.90 17.24 9.25
CA CYS A 84 -10.42 16.47 8.12
C CYS A 84 -10.90 15.12 8.67
N THR A 85 -12.20 14.97 8.88
CA THR A 85 -12.79 13.82 9.58
C THR A 85 -13.61 12.89 8.68
N GLU A 86 -13.90 13.28 7.45
CA GLU A 86 -14.97 12.63 6.68
C GLU A 86 -14.50 11.58 5.65
N ASP A 87 -13.23 11.59 5.20
CA ASP A 87 -12.77 10.65 4.18
C ASP A 87 -11.44 9.95 4.53
N SER A 88 -11.50 8.78 5.18
CA SER A 88 -10.31 7.92 5.40
C SER A 88 -9.53 7.60 4.12
N ARG A 89 -10.16 7.71 2.94
CA ARG A 89 -9.55 7.47 1.62
C ARG A 89 -8.72 8.65 1.10
N GLN A 90 -8.74 9.80 1.78
CA GLN A 90 -7.93 10.99 1.48
C GLN A 90 -6.78 11.18 2.48
N HIS A 91 -6.73 10.37 3.53
CA HIS A 91 -5.68 10.42 4.54
C HIS A 91 -4.39 9.79 4.06
N LEU A 92 -3.27 10.26 4.58
CA LEU A 92 -1.97 9.72 4.21
C LEU A 92 -1.75 8.36 4.88
N LEU A 93 -1.58 7.32 4.08
CA LEU A 93 -1.25 5.98 4.55
C LEU A 93 0.22 5.69 4.32
N MET A 94 0.87 5.20 5.37
CA MET A 94 2.28 4.85 5.36
C MET A 94 2.50 3.47 5.98
N ASP A 95 3.49 2.76 5.44
CA ASP A 95 3.94 1.51 6.04
C ASP A 95 4.54 1.81 7.41
N VAL A 96 4.18 1.00 8.42
CA VAL A 96 4.77 1.09 9.75
C VAL A 96 6.19 0.53 9.65
N PRO A 97 7.24 1.34 9.83
CA PRO A 97 8.59 0.78 9.88
C PRO A 97 8.72 -0.08 11.13
N SER A 98 9.26 -1.28 10.97
CA SER A 98 9.40 -2.21 12.10
C SER A 98 10.35 -1.62 13.16
N PRO A 99 10.17 -1.93 14.45
CA PRO A 99 11.00 -1.39 15.52
C PRO A 99 12.48 -1.78 15.37
N ASP A 100 12.78 -2.88 14.68
CA ASP A 100 14.14 -3.33 14.39
C ASP A 100 14.78 -2.55 13.22
N GLU A 101 14.00 -2.20 12.20
CA GLU A 101 14.44 -1.29 11.13
C GLU A 101 14.71 0.12 11.65
N LEU A 102 13.89 0.59 12.60
CA LEU A 102 14.06 1.91 13.22
C LEU A 102 15.29 1.98 14.13
N LYS A 103 15.69 0.86 14.75
CA LYS A 103 16.95 0.76 15.52
C LYS A 103 18.18 0.61 14.64
N ALA A 104 18.04 -0.07 13.49
CA ALA A 104 19.12 -0.23 12.52
C ALA A 104 19.41 1.08 11.76
N LYS A 105 18.40 1.92 11.55
CA LYS A 105 18.55 3.26 11.01
C LYS A 105 19.11 4.20 12.07
N LYS A 106 19.86 5.22 11.63
CA LYS A 106 20.50 6.17 12.55
C LYS A 106 19.43 6.75 13.48
N PRO A 107 19.60 6.68 14.81
CA PRO A 107 18.61 7.22 15.72
C PRO A 107 18.52 8.73 15.51
N VAL A 108 17.31 9.22 15.28
CA VAL A 108 17.03 10.65 15.22
C VAL A 108 17.32 11.22 16.60
N LYS A 109 18.33 12.08 16.69
CA LYS A 109 18.63 12.83 17.91
C LYS A 109 17.64 13.99 18.02
N GLY A 110 16.77 13.97 19.03
CA GLY A 110 15.95 15.13 19.40
C GLY A 110 14.52 14.79 19.84
N LYS A 111 13.73 15.85 20.09
CA LYS A 111 12.31 15.78 20.48
C LYS A 111 11.35 15.52 19.30
N MET A 112 11.88 15.26 18.11
CA MET A 112 11.10 15.04 16.89
C MET A 112 10.44 13.66 16.95
N GLN A 113 9.11 13.61 16.86
CA GLN A 113 8.31 12.38 16.91
C GLN A 113 8.06 11.81 15.51
N LEU A 114 7.45 12.61 14.62
CA LEU A 114 7.08 12.25 13.26
C LEU A 114 7.69 13.25 12.28
N SER A 115 8.36 12.76 11.23
CA SER A 115 8.89 13.62 10.18
C SER A 115 8.58 13.09 8.79
N LEU A 116 8.01 13.95 7.95
CA LEU A 116 7.65 13.63 6.57
C LEU A 116 8.50 14.44 5.58
N LEU A 117 8.72 13.86 4.40
CA LEU A 117 9.36 14.56 3.30
C LEU A 117 8.48 15.74 2.85
N LYS A 118 9.13 16.89 2.55
CA LYS A 118 8.46 18.13 2.12
C LYS A 118 7.48 17.93 0.97
N ASP A 119 7.85 17.15 -0.03
CA ASP A 119 7.01 16.93 -1.21
C ASP A 119 5.74 16.15 -0.85
N THR A 120 5.88 15.09 -0.05
CA THR A 120 4.75 14.30 0.45
C THR A 120 3.86 15.12 1.38
N ALA A 121 4.45 15.90 2.28
CA ALA A 121 3.69 16.77 3.18
C ALA A 121 2.88 17.82 2.39
N ALA A 122 3.47 18.43 1.37
CA ALA A 122 2.79 19.40 0.50
C ALA A 122 1.61 18.78 -0.26
N GLN A 123 1.74 17.54 -0.72
CA GLN A 123 0.68 16.85 -1.45
C GLN A 123 -0.58 16.61 -0.60
N PHE A 124 -0.40 16.33 0.70
CA PHE A 124 -1.50 16.10 1.64
C PHE A 124 -1.90 17.34 2.44
N ASN A 125 -1.42 18.53 2.04
CA ASN A 125 -1.65 19.80 2.74
C ASN A 125 -1.23 19.79 4.23
N LEU A 126 -0.18 19.02 4.55
CA LEU A 126 0.38 18.94 5.89
C LEU A 126 1.49 19.98 6.07
N GLN A 127 1.45 20.73 7.17
CA GLN A 127 2.37 21.82 7.46
C GLN A 127 3.37 21.46 8.57
N LEU A 128 4.48 22.19 8.59
CA LEU A 128 5.50 22.07 9.64
C LEU A 128 4.91 22.49 11.00
N LEU A 129 5.20 21.70 12.04
CA LEU A 129 4.75 21.89 13.43
C LEU A 129 3.22 21.85 13.60
N GLN A 130 2.50 21.34 12.61
CA GLN A 130 1.07 21.09 12.71
C GLN A 130 0.81 19.87 13.61
N ASP A 131 -0.27 19.93 14.39
CA ASP A 131 -0.75 18.77 15.16
C ASP A 131 -1.51 17.83 14.22
N VAL A 132 -1.04 16.59 14.15
CA VAL A 132 -1.55 15.56 13.25
C VAL A 132 -1.96 14.34 14.06
N MET A 133 -3.10 13.74 13.71
CA MET A 133 -3.56 12.51 14.31
C MET A 133 -2.94 11.31 13.58
N VAL A 134 -2.36 10.41 14.36
CA VAL A 134 -1.80 9.15 13.88
C VAL A 134 -2.66 8.02 14.42
N ARG A 135 -3.07 7.10 13.54
CA ARG A 135 -3.85 5.91 13.88
C ARG A 135 -3.29 4.67 13.19
N PHE A 136 -3.44 3.51 13.81
CA PHE A 136 -3.25 2.23 13.11
C PHE A 136 -4.57 1.68 12.56
N ILE A 137 -4.52 1.25 11.29
CA ILE A 137 -5.63 0.61 10.58
C ILE A 137 -5.14 -0.73 10.02
N GLU A 138 -6.00 -1.73 10.02
CA GLU A 138 -5.73 -3.02 9.38
C GLU A 138 -5.63 -2.86 7.86
N LYS A 139 -4.63 -3.50 7.24
CA LYS A 139 -4.41 -3.48 5.78
C LYS A 139 -5.63 -3.93 4.99
N HIS A 140 -6.40 -4.88 5.54
CA HIS A 140 -7.62 -5.41 4.90
C HIS A 140 -8.75 -4.39 4.77
N ALA A 141 -8.76 -3.36 5.61
CA ALA A 141 -9.79 -2.33 5.56
C ALA A 141 -9.53 -1.28 4.47
N VAL A 142 -8.30 -1.24 3.92
CA VAL A 142 -7.87 -0.18 2.99
C VAL A 142 -7.18 -0.76 1.75
N GLU A 143 -7.71 -1.86 1.24
CA GLU A 143 -7.20 -2.53 0.05
C GLU A 143 -7.56 -1.75 -1.24
N VAL A 144 -6.69 -1.84 -2.25
CA VAL A 144 -6.93 -1.25 -3.57
C VAL A 144 -7.16 -2.36 -4.60
N ASP A 145 -8.12 -2.17 -5.50
CA ASP A 145 -8.43 -3.16 -6.54
C ASP A 145 -7.59 -2.96 -7.80
N PHE A 146 -7.34 -1.70 -8.16
CA PHE A 146 -6.64 -1.33 -9.37
C PHE A 146 -5.62 -0.22 -9.11
N VAL A 147 -4.42 -0.42 -9.66
CA VAL A 147 -3.30 0.51 -9.52
C VAL A 147 -2.74 0.80 -10.90
N GLU A 148 -2.78 2.08 -11.29
CA GLU A 148 -2.10 2.56 -12.48
C GLU A 148 -0.74 3.14 -12.12
N VAL A 149 0.24 2.72 -12.91
CA VAL A 149 1.63 3.01 -12.67
C VAL A 149 2.29 3.48 -13.96
N SER A 150 3.00 4.61 -13.91
CA SER A 150 3.75 5.14 -15.05
C SER A 150 5.25 4.93 -14.93
N LEU A 151 5.87 4.62 -16.07
CA LEU A 151 7.31 4.46 -16.22
C LEU A 151 7.83 5.48 -17.22
N LYS A 152 8.95 6.13 -16.87
CA LYS A 152 9.58 7.16 -17.70
C LYS A 152 11.05 6.83 -17.92
N ASP A 153 11.52 6.98 -19.16
CA ASP A 153 12.92 6.88 -19.60
C ASP A 153 13.63 5.58 -19.21
N GLN A 154 12.90 4.49 -19.04
CA GLN A 154 13.42 3.19 -18.60
C GLN A 154 12.71 2.05 -19.32
N PHE A 155 13.46 1.01 -19.65
CA PHE A 155 12.91 -0.24 -20.16
C PHE A 155 12.84 -1.26 -19.03
N LEU A 156 11.64 -1.77 -18.74
CA LEU A 156 11.43 -2.90 -17.83
C LEU A 156 10.87 -4.07 -18.62
N SER A 157 11.48 -5.24 -18.48
CA SER A 157 10.94 -6.47 -19.06
C SER A 157 9.72 -6.94 -18.27
N ARG A 158 8.94 -7.86 -18.84
CA ARG A 158 7.81 -8.49 -18.12
C ARG A 158 8.24 -9.17 -16.82
N ARG A 159 9.46 -9.71 -16.77
CA ARG A 159 10.04 -10.30 -15.56
C ARG A 159 10.25 -9.22 -14.48
N ASP A 160 10.78 -8.07 -14.85
CA ASP A 160 11.05 -6.98 -13.91
C ASP A 160 9.74 -6.40 -13.36
N LEU A 161 8.73 -6.24 -14.23
CA LEU A 161 7.39 -5.83 -13.83
C LEU A 161 6.74 -6.81 -12.84
N PHE A 162 6.92 -8.12 -13.05
CA PHE A 162 6.42 -9.14 -12.12
C PHE A 162 7.07 -9.03 -10.74
N TYR A 163 8.40 -8.85 -10.67
CA TYR A 163 9.09 -8.64 -9.40
C TYR A 163 8.69 -7.33 -8.73
N LEU A 164 8.55 -6.25 -9.50
CA LEU A 164 8.08 -4.97 -9.00
C LEU A 164 6.68 -5.11 -8.38
N GLN A 165 5.74 -5.73 -9.10
CA GLN A 165 4.39 -5.99 -8.60
C GLN A 165 4.44 -6.80 -7.29
N ARG A 166 5.21 -7.90 -7.26
CA ARG A 166 5.28 -8.77 -6.09
C ARG A 166 5.91 -8.09 -4.87
N ASN A 167 6.86 -7.20 -5.07
CA ASN A 167 7.48 -6.41 -4.02
C ASN A 167 6.58 -5.27 -3.48
N LEU A 168 5.58 -4.86 -4.27
CA LEU A 168 4.60 -3.85 -3.85
C LEU A 168 3.44 -4.45 -3.06
N VAL A 169 3.19 -5.77 -3.17
CA VAL A 169 2.16 -6.44 -2.37
C VAL A 169 2.46 -6.29 -0.88
N GLY A 170 1.45 -5.85 -0.12
CA GLY A 170 1.51 -5.61 1.31
C GLY A 170 2.00 -4.22 1.73
N LYS A 171 2.29 -3.34 0.77
CA LYS A 171 2.75 -1.96 1.00
C LYS A 171 1.65 -0.93 0.75
N ALA A 172 1.73 0.18 1.49
CA ALA A 172 0.91 1.37 1.30
C ALA A 172 1.43 2.23 0.15
N LEU A 173 0.53 2.55 -0.77
CA LEU A 173 0.74 3.45 -1.89
C LEU A 173 -0.18 4.66 -1.80
N TYR A 174 0.27 5.75 -2.38
CA TYR A 174 -0.53 6.93 -2.61
C TYR A 174 -0.30 7.45 -4.02
N VAL A 175 -1.30 8.13 -4.57
CA VAL A 175 -1.22 8.75 -5.90
C VAL A 175 0.00 9.68 -5.97
N GLY A 176 0.79 9.64 -7.03
CA GLY A 176 1.99 10.47 -7.18
C GLY A 176 3.26 9.94 -6.48
N LYS A 177 3.17 8.90 -5.64
CA LYS A 177 4.34 8.29 -4.99
C LYS A 177 5.37 7.81 -6.01
N MET A 178 6.64 8.14 -5.76
CA MET A 178 7.76 7.70 -6.59
C MET A 178 8.44 6.47 -5.98
N VAL A 179 8.10 5.29 -6.47
CA VAL A 179 8.69 4.02 -6.01
C VAL A 179 10.02 3.79 -6.73
N ARG A 180 11.06 3.51 -5.94
CA ARG A 180 12.39 3.12 -6.44
C ARG A 180 12.72 1.71 -6.00
N MET A 181 12.89 0.79 -6.94
CA MET A 181 13.24 -0.61 -6.66
C MET A 181 14.15 -1.19 -7.73
N HIS A 182 15.26 -1.82 -7.33
CA HIS A 182 16.21 -2.48 -8.24
C HIS A 182 16.63 -1.62 -9.46
N GLY A 183 16.80 -0.31 -9.25
CA GLY A 183 17.15 0.64 -10.31
C GLY A 183 15.97 1.14 -11.14
N ALA A 184 14.79 0.52 -11.02
CA ALA A 184 13.55 1.00 -11.63
C ALA A 184 12.98 2.17 -10.83
N ARG A 185 12.62 3.26 -11.54
CA ARG A 185 11.88 4.40 -10.99
C ARG A 185 10.52 4.47 -11.63
N VAL A 186 9.50 4.45 -10.79
CA VAL A 186 8.14 4.21 -11.19
C VAL A 186 7.22 5.13 -10.37
N GLN A 187 6.24 5.75 -11.02
CA GLN A 187 5.34 6.73 -10.39
C GLN A 187 3.91 6.20 -10.39
N VAL A 188 3.26 6.19 -9.22
CA VAL A 188 1.84 5.85 -9.10
C VAL A 188 1.01 6.98 -9.71
N MET A 189 0.13 6.66 -10.65
CA MET A 189 -0.72 7.65 -11.34
C MET A 189 -2.13 7.69 -10.75
N GLU A 190 -2.71 6.52 -10.52
CA GLU A 190 -4.10 6.39 -10.08
C GLU A 190 -4.26 5.14 -9.21
N LEU A 191 -5.11 5.23 -8.21
CA LEU A 191 -5.55 4.13 -7.36
C LEU A 191 -7.07 4.09 -7.40
N VAL A 192 -7.64 2.90 -7.56
CA VAL A 192 -9.10 2.72 -7.66
C VAL A 192 -9.52 1.55 -6.78
N HIS A 193 -10.57 1.75 -6.00
CA HIS A 193 -11.22 0.75 -5.17
C HIS A 193 -12.73 0.80 -5.38
N GLU A 194 -13.38 -0.34 -5.63
CA GLU A 194 -14.83 -0.41 -5.90
C GLU A 194 -15.32 0.55 -7.02
N ASN A 195 -14.49 0.79 -8.04
CA ASN A 195 -14.70 1.76 -9.13
C ASN A 195 -14.67 3.24 -8.72
N GLU A 196 -14.24 3.56 -7.50
CA GLU A 196 -14.00 4.93 -7.05
C GLU A 196 -12.50 5.23 -6.99
N ALA A 197 -12.11 6.41 -7.48
CA ALA A 197 -10.73 6.87 -7.39
C ALA A 197 -10.40 7.20 -5.93
N VAL A 198 -9.29 6.66 -5.42
CA VAL A 198 -8.81 6.87 -4.05
C VAL A 198 -7.43 7.52 -4.07
N VAL A 199 -7.10 8.28 -3.03
CA VAL A 199 -5.79 8.97 -2.94
C VAL A 199 -4.74 8.03 -2.39
N THR A 200 -5.12 7.18 -1.43
CA THR A 200 -4.21 6.26 -0.73
C THR A 200 -4.84 4.87 -0.61
N GLY A 201 -3.98 3.86 -0.48
CA GLY A 201 -4.42 2.50 -0.17
C GLY A 201 -3.31 1.47 -0.18
N VAL A 202 -3.65 0.26 0.24
CA VAL A 202 -2.73 -0.87 0.39
C VAL A 202 -2.88 -1.82 -0.78
N VAL A 203 -1.75 -2.24 -1.32
CA VAL A 203 -1.72 -3.26 -2.38
C VAL A 203 -1.87 -4.64 -1.77
N THR A 204 -2.80 -5.42 -2.29
CA THR A 204 -3.01 -6.83 -1.93
C THR A 204 -2.67 -7.72 -3.12
N ALA A 205 -2.55 -9.04 -2.89
CA ALA A 205 -2.30 -10.01 -3.96
C ALA A 205 -3.42 -10.04 -5.03
N LYS A 206 -4.62 -9.53 -4.72
CA LYS A 206 -5.76 -9.42 -5.63
C LYS A 206 -5.72 -8.17 -6.52
N THR A 207 -4.91 -7.18 -6.15
CA THR A 207 -4.80 -5.90 -6.84
C THR A 207 -4.27 -6.08 -8.26
N ARG A 208 -4.96 -5.47 -9.22
CA ARG A 208 -4.59 -5.47 -10.64
C ARG A 208 -3.71 -4.27 -10.94
N PHE A 209 -2.58 -4.53 -11.57
CA PHE A 209 -1.63 -3.49 -11.96
C PHE A 209 -1.73 -3.19 -13.46
N VAL A 210 -1.78 -1.91 -13.80
CA VAL A 210 -1.62 -1.42 -15.16
C VAL A 210 -0.38 -0.56 -15.25
N PHE A 211 0.55 -0.99 -16.08
CA PHE A 211 1.80 -0.29 -16.32
C PHE A 211 1.70 0.50 -17.63
N ARG A 212 1.83 1.83 -17.57
CA ARG A 212 1.87 2.72 -18.74
C ARG A 212 3.27 3.27 -18.95
N SER A 213 3.86 3.03 -20.12
CA SER A 213 5.14 3.63 -20.49
C SER A 213 4.93 5.00 -21.14
N LYS A 214 5.53 6.04 -20.54
CA LYS A 214 5.61 7.40 -21.08
C LYS A 214 6.69 7.55 -22.17
N SER A 215 7.46 6.50 -22.44
CA SER A 215 8.56 6.47 -23.43
C SER A 215 8.30 5.45 -24.55
N SER A 216 7.03 5.17 -24.85
CA SER A 216 6.63 4.24 -25.91
C SER A 216 7.00 4.77 -27.29
N ARG A 217 7.48 3.90 -28.18
CA ARG A 217 7.71 4.23 -29.60
C ARG A 217 6.43 4.01 -30.37
N ILE A 218 5.97 5.04 -31.09
CA ILE A 218 4.77 4.99 -31.92
C ILE A 218 5.19 4.96 -33.38
N PHE A 219 4.75 3.94 -34.13
CA PHE A 219 4.94 3.85 -35.57
C PHE A 219 3.62 4.17 -36.26
N TRP A 220 3.61 5.23 -37.05
CA TRP A 220 2.48 5.59 -37.89
C TRP A 220 2.67 4.92 -39.25
N LEU A 221 1.79 3.99 -39.59
CA LEU A 221 1.72 3.39 -40.92
C LEU A 221 0.52 4.00 -41.64
N VAL A 222 0.79 4.82 -42.64
CA VAL A 222 -0.25 5.42 -43.48
C VAL A 222 -0.29 4.66 -44.79
N GLN A 223 -1.39 3.95 -45.03
CA GLN A 223 -1.65 3.33 -46.32
C GLN A 223 -2.40 4.33 -47.19
N ILE A 224 -1.81 4.66 -48.34
CA ILE A 224 -2.47 5.49 -49.36
C ILE A 224 -3.05 4.55 -50.42
N SER A 225 -4.33 4.74 -50.73
CA SER A 225 -5.01 4.05 -51.83
C SER A 225 -5.60 5.06 -52.82
N PRO A 226 -5.86 4.66 -54.08
CA PRO A 226 -6.49 5.53 -55.08
C PRO A 226 -7.84 6.11 -54.63
N GLU A 227 -8.61 5.34 -53.85
CA GLU A 227 -9.92 5.75 -53.31
C GLU A 227 -9.84 6.92 -52.32
N MET A 228 -8.67 7.17 -51.70
CA MET A 228 -8.49 8.35 -50.83
C MET A 228 -8.43 9.66 -51.61
N TRP A 229 -8.20 9.56 -52.92
CA TRP A 229 -8.22 10.69 -53.84
C TRP A 229 -9.59 10.88 -54.50
N ASP A 230 -10.55 9.96 -54.27
CA ASP A 230 -11.92 10.17 -54.69
C ASP A 230 -12.57 11.18 -53.75
N MET A 231 -12.93 12.34 -54.29
CA MET A 231 -13.59 13.38 -53.51
C MET A 231 -14.95 12.82 -53.08
N VAL A 232 -15.11 12.55 -51.79
CA VAL A 232 -16.42 12.32 -51.19
C VAL A 232 -17.27 13.54 -51.54
N ARG A 233 -18.13 13.39 -52.55
CA ARG A 233 -19.16 14.39 -52.84
C ARG A 233 -20.00 14.47 -51.56
N PRO A 234 -20.14 15.64 -50.93
CA PRO A 234 -21.12 15.82 -49.87
C PRO A 234 -22.49 15.75 -50.55
N THR A 235 -22.99 14.53 -50.74
CA THR A 235 -24.39 14.34 -51.11
C THR A 235 -25.18 14.64 -49.85
N HIS A 236 -25.61 15.90 -49.76
CA HIS A 236 -26.68 16.31 -48.87
C HIS A 236 -27.84 15.33 -49.03
N VAL A 237 -28.11 14.55 -47.98
CA VAL A 237 -29.44 13.99 -47.76
C VAL A 237 -30.31 15.14 -47.27
N THR A 238 -31.11 15.69 -48.18
CA THR A 238 -32.31 16.46 -47.84
C THR A 238 -33.41 16.06 -48.80
N LEU A 239 -34.31 15.24 -48.27
CA LEU A 239 -35.71 14.94 -48.64
C LEU A 239 -36.02 14.64 -50.11
#